data_AF-A0AA86P9E4-F1
#
_entry.id   AF-A0AA86P9E4-F1
#
_cell.length_a   1.000
_cell.length_b   1.000
_cell.length_c   1.000
_cell.angle_alpha   90.00
_cell.angle_beta   90.00
_cell.angle_gamma   90.00
#
_symmetry.space_group_name_H-M   'P 1'
#
loop_
_entity.id
_entity.type
_entity.pdbx_description
1 polymer ?
#
loop_
_entity_poly.entity_id
_entity_poly.type
_entity_poly.pdbx_seq_one_letter_code
_entity_poly.pdbx_strand_id
1 'polypeptide(L)'
;MTTPAPEDFFAVGTNVRAVPREESLCQPAAGTIIHIKELPDHMEYFVRFNPPKDQRLSDWYRYPEMEFVSPVSQNFKTPKIHEVRNIEYIEMGNYKLRTWYFSPYPPPFNQVEKLFICQRCLKYARKEEIYQKHVSECKFTVPGIKIYEDHMVSVYEVDGRTEKLFCQFLCLFSKLFLDGKTLYYNTEHFVFYVMTIKQSYLDQDLTDMYSDIKQAQKTPSLPSRRLHTPIQQKGAKSDEEQLVGYFSKEKLSLNVLSCILTFPMYLRLGIGNLLMDFAYILARFENRVGGPEEPLSDLGEQSFKSYWKKRLYKYLIDKGQEKFGAFIYTETQNESENESQIEPQKTEDTLSMSNASVQSWTSQRPRYNRKQGSDFEVQIGDISYETGIIAKHVREACELVKAKIRKENIVLTKSYYYECCKQMQKINNTRAQKGNINRHDIDVKYLVWEPYPAMFQQMTDGGAKEEDGE
;
A
#
# COMPACT_ATOMS: atom_id res chain seq x y z
N MET A 1 27.09 43.48 -2.69
CA MET A 1 26.95 42.05 -3.03
C MET A 1 27.59 41.29 -1.88
N THR A 2 26.79 40.64 -1.06
CA THR A 2 27.28 39.78 0.03
C THR A 2 27.99 38.58 -0.58
N THR A 3 29.23 38.33 -0.17
CA THR A 3 29.95 37.10 -0.50
C THR A 3 29.13 35.92 0.02
N PRO A 4 28.81 34.91 -0.80
CA PRO A 4 28.06 33.73 -0.36
C PRO A 4 28.83 33.03 0.77
N ALA A 5 28.08 32.40 1.68
CA ALA A 5 28.68 31.67 2.78
C ALA A 5 29.48 30.47 2.24
N PRO A 6 30.58 30.05 2.88
CA PRO A 6 31.40 28.93 2.41
C PRO A 6 30.62 27.62 2.18
N GLU A 7 29.53 27.42 2.92
CA GLU A 7 28.60 26.29 2.81
C GLU A 7 27.75 26.31 1.53
N ASP A 8 27.53 27.47 0.91
CA ASP A 8 26.79 27.62 -0.35
C ASP A 8 27.52 26.96 -1.55
N PHE A 9 28.81 26.68 -1.39
CA PHE A 9 29.63 26.01 -2.41
C PHE A 9 29.53 24.47 -2.35
N PHE A 10 28.94 23.90 -1.29
CA PHE A 10 28.82 22.46 -1.05
C PHE A 10 27.49 21.89 -1.57
N ALA A 11 27.20 22.14 -2.85
CA ALA A 11 26.02 21.61 -3.52
C ALA A 11 26.12 20.11 -3.87
N VAL A 12 24.98 19.48 -4.16
CA VAL A 12 24.94 18.13 -4.72
C VAL A 12 25.75 18.10 -6.04
N GLY A 13 26.72 17.20 -6.12
CA GLY A 13 27.67 17.08 -7.22
C GLY A 13 29.02 17.74 -6.98
N THR A 14 29.17 18.53 -5.91
CA THR A 14 30.47 19.09 -5.51
C THR A 14 31.41 17.95 -5.10
N ASN A 15 32.65 18.00 -5.59
CA ASN A 15 33.70 17.09 -5.15
C ASN A 15 34.34 17.63 -3.87
N VAL A 16 34.45 16.76 -2.89
CA VAL A 16 34.98 17.06 -1.56
C VAL A 16 36.02 16.04 -1.15
N ARG A 17 36.80 16.36 -0.14
CA ARG A 17 37.67 15.42 0.56
C ARG A 17 37.16 15.24 1.98
N ALA A 18 36.97 14.00 2.39
CA ALA A 18 36.55 13.66 3.76
C ALA A 18 37.30 12.41 4.24
N VAL A 19 37.49 12.27 5.55
CA VAL A 19 38.11 11.07 6.12
C VAL A 19 37.03 9.99 6.30
N PRO A 20 37.17 8.80 5.70
CA PRO A 20 36.26 7.68 5.95
C PRO A 20 36.10 7.39 7.45
N ARG A 21 34.88 7.12 7.92
CA ARG A 21 34.61 6.82 9.35
C ARG A 21 35.00 5.41 9.79
N GLU A 22 35.98 4.79 9.13
CA GLU A 22 36.51 3.47 9.46
C GLU A 22 37.88 3.62 10.16
N GLU A 23 38.02 3.07 11.37
CA GLU A 23 39.19 3.29 12.26
C GLU A 23 40.54 2.88 11.64
N SER A 24 40.55 2.07 10.59
CA SER A 24 41.77 1.62 9.89
C SER A 24 42.27 2.55 8.78
N LEU A 25 41.52 3.59 8.39
CA LEU A 25 41.83 4.44 7.24
C LEU A 25 41.95 5.93 7.64
N CYS A 26 43.10 6.35 8.17
CA CYS A 26 43.33 7.73 8.61
C CYS A 26 43.61 8.76 7.49
N GLN A 27 43.37 8.42 6.21
CA GLN A 27 43.72 9.32 5.10
C GLN A 27 42.48 9.91 4.41
N PRO A 28 42.38 11.25 4.31
CA PRO A 28 41.35 11.93 3.55
C PRO A 28 41.19 11.36 2.13
N ALA A 29 39.95 11.20 1.69
CA ALA A 29 39.55 10.56 0.45
C ALA A 29 38.72 11.51 -0.41
N ALA A 30 38.94 11.52 -1.72
CA ALA A 30 38.10 12.28 -2.64
C ALA A 30 36.75 11.57 -2.83
N GLY A 31 35.67 12.32 -2.65
CA GLY A 31 34.30 11.88 -2.87
C GLY A 31 33.47 12.99 -3.49
N THR A 32 32.22 12.68 -3.74
CA THR A 32 31.24 13.60 -4.33
C THR A 32 30.03 13.66 -3.43
N ILE A 33 29.55 14.87 -3.14
CA ILE A 33 28.29 15.07 -2.40
C ILE A 33 27.17 14.56 -3.29
N ILE A 34 26.39 13.60 -2.80
CA ILE A 34 25.24 13.08 -3.55
C ILE A 34 23.89 13.37 -2.87
N HIS A 35 23.89 13.80 -1.61
CA HIS A 35 22.70 14.21 -0.89
C HIS A 35 23.04 15.27 0.16
N ILE A 36 22.09 16.19 0.43
CA ILE A 36 22.15 17.17 1.51
C ILE A 36 20.88 17.03 2.34
N LYS A 37 21.02 16.96 3.66
CA LYS A 37 19.92 16.85 4.60
C LYS A 37 19.93 18.09 5.48
N GLU A 38 18.83 18.85 5.44
CA GLU A 38 18.64 20.02 6.28
C GLU A 38 18.08 19.58 7.64
N LEU A 39 18.82 19.86 8.71
CA LEU A 39 18.38 19.69 10.10
C LEU A 39 18.16 21.09 10.71
N PRO A 40 17.37 21.21 11.79
CA PRO A 40 17.05 22.50 12.40
C PRO A 40 18.27 23.38 12.75
N ASP A 41 19.40 22.75 13.09
CA ASP A 41 20.61 23.45 13.58
C ASP A 41 21.80 23.36 12.61
N HIS A 42 21.79 22.46 11.63
CA HIS A 42 22.94 22.23 10.72
C HIS A 42 22.56 21.45 9.46
N MET A 43 23.49 21.40 8.50
CA MET A 43 23.39 20.57 7.30
C MET A 43 24.26 19.32 7.43
N GLU A 44 23.76 18.19 6.95
CA GLU A 44 24.55 16.97 6.74
C GLU A 44 24.65 16.65 5.24
N TYR A 45 25.82 16.22 4.80
CA TYR A 45 26.15 15.97 3.40
C TYR A 45 26.58 14.52 3.24
N PHE A 46 25.85 13.76 2.42
CA PHE A 46 26.23 12.38 2.14
C PHE A 46 27.32 12.36 1.05
N VAL A 47 28.53 11.97 1.44
CA VAL A 47 29.70 11.96 0.55
C VAL A 47 29.92 10.54 0.03
N ARG A 48 29.80 10.37 -1.29
CA ARG A 48 30.14 9.13 -1.98
C ARG A 48 31.60 9.14 -2.43
N PHE A 49 32.44 8.27 -1.87
CA PHE A 49 33.84 8.19 -2.28
C PHE A 49 33.99 7.59 -3.69
N ASN A 50 34.89 8.19 -4.48
CA ASN A 50 35.14 7.77 -5.86
C ASN A 50 36.16 6.60 -5.89
N PRO A 51 36.03 5.65 -6.84
CA PRO A 51 37.04 4.62 -7.05
C PRO A 51 38.43 5.24 -7.26
N PRO A 52 39.52 4.64 -6.74
CA PRO A 52 39.64 3.25 -6.30
C PRO A 52 39.21 2.98 -4.85
N LYS A 53 38.72 4.00 -4.12
CA LYS A 53 38.24 3.82 -2.75
C LYS A 53 36.83 3.18 -2.75
N ASP A 54 36.62 2.36 -1.74
CA ASP A 54 35.43 1.56 -1.57
C ASP A 54 34.18 2.40 -1.30
N GLN A 55 33.14 2.21 -2.11
CA GLN A 55 31.88 2.95 -1.99
C GLN A 55 31.17 2.67 -0.65
N ARG A 56 31.50 1.58 0.06
CA ARG A 56 30.99 1.24 1.41
C ARG A 56 31.40 2.24 2.50
N LEU A 57 32.42 3.06 2.24
CA LEU A 57 32.91 4.08 3.18
C LEU A 57 32.11 5.38 3.13
N SER A 58 31.15 5.49 2.21
CA SER A 58 30.32 6.68 2.04
C SER A 58 29.42 6.90 3.26
N ASP A 59 29.44 8.10 3.82
CA ASP A 59 28.68 8.43 5.03
C ASP A 59 28.24 9.92 5.01
N TRP A 60 27.47 10.31 6.02
CA TRP A 60 27.06 11.68 6.30
C TRP A 60 28.16 12.44 7.02
N TYR A 61 28.55 13.57 6.45
CA TYR A 61 29.54 14.49 6.99
C TYR A 61 28.91 15.85 7.23
N ARG A 62 29.36 16.54 8.27
CA ARG A 62 29.09 17.96 8.48
C ARG A 62 30.07 18.80 7.67
N TYR A 63 29.69 20.05 7.41
CA TYR A 63 30.56 21.02 6.72
C TYR A 63 32.00 21.05 7.28
N PRO A 64 32.26 21.08 8.61
CA PRO A 64 33.62 21.11 9.14
C PRO A 64 34.45 19.84 8.90
N GLU A 65 33.80 18.73 8.52
CA GLU A 65 34.47 17.43 8.30
C GLU A 65 34.89 17.23 6.83
N MET A 66 34.68 18.23 5.97
CA MET A 66 34.93 18.15 4.54
C MET A 66 35.79 19.30 4.02
N GLU A 67 36.65 18.99 3.06
CA GLU A 67 37.41 19.98 2.30
C GLU A 67 36.83 20.11 0.89
N PHE A 68 36.61 21.33 0.41
CA PHE A 68 36.20 21.57 -0.98
C PHE A 68 37.34 21.19 -1.94
N VAL A 69 37.03 20.42 -2.99
CA VAL A 69 38.01 20.03 -4.02
C VAL A 69 37.70 20.72 -5.35
N SER A 70 36.49 20.54 -5.87
CA SER A 70 36.09 21.16 -7.13
C SER A 70 34.56 21.27 -7.24
N PRO A 71 34.05 22.27 -7.99
CA PRO A 71 32.62 22.43 -8.19
C PRO A 71 32.04 21.27 -9.01
N VAL A 72 30.71 21.25 -9.10
CA VAL A 72 29.95 20.23 -9.85
C VAL A 72 30.52 20.02 -11.25
N SER A 73 30.88 18.77 -11.57
CA SER A 73 31.33 18.42 -12.93
C SER A 73 30.21 18.71 -13.94
N GLN A 74 30.55 19.24 -15.12
CA GLN A 74 29.58 19.55 -16.19
C GLN A 74 28.78 18.33 -16.68
N ASN A 75 29.26 17.11 -16.37
CA ASN A 75 28.60 15.83 -16.69
C ASN A 75 27.97 15.14 -15.47
N PHE A 76 27.90 15.82 -14.32
CA PHE A 76 27.34 15.24 -13.10
C PHE A 76 25.82 15.10 -13.23
N LYS A 77 25.34 13.86 -13.25
CA LYS A 77 23.93 13.55 -13.05
C LYS A 77 23.72 13.26 -11.57
N THR A 78 22.86 14.03 -10.91
CA THR A 78 22.42 13.75 -9.54
C THR A 78 21.88 12.32 -9.48
N PRO A 79 22.55 11.39 -8.77
CA PRO A 79 22.03 10.04 -8.64
C PRO A 79 20.75 10.12 -7.82
N LYS A 80 19.69 9.50 -8.31
CA LYS A 80 18.44 9.44 -7.55
C LYS A 80 18.67 8.51 -6.35
N ILE A 81 18.08 8.79 -5.18
CA ILE A 81 18.29 8.03 -3.92
C ILE A 81 18.13 6.50 -4.10
N HIS A 82 17.25 6.06 -5.00
CA HIS A 82 17.04 4.66 -5.36
C HIS A 82 18.23 3.98 -6.09
N GLU A 83 19.27 4.72 -6.47
CA GLU A 83 20.44 4.20 -7.17
C GLU A 83 21.54 3.72 -6.22
N VAL A 84 21.47 4.04 -4.92
CA VAL A 84 22.42 3.57 -3.91
C VAL A 84 21.77 2.41 -3.15
N ARG A 85 21.97 1.18 -3.61
CA ARG A 85 21.52 -0.06 -2.94
C ARG A 85 22.76 -0.80 -2.43
N ASN A 86 22.73 -1.25 -1.18
CA ASN A 86 23.85 -1.99 -0.57
C ASN A 86 23.76 -3.51 -0.75
N ILE A 87 22.54 -4.04 -0.86
CA ILE A 87 22.25 -5.45 -1.13
C ILE A 87 21.52 -5.50 -2.46
N GLU A 88 22.00 -6.25 -3.45
CA GLU A 88 21.38 -6.29 -4.79
C GLU A 88 20.17 -7.25 -4.83
N TYR A 89 20.32 -8.42 -4.19
CA TYR A 89 19.30 -9.47 -4.17
C TYR A 89 19.06 -10.02 -2.76
N ILE A 90 17.83 -10.47 -2.53
CA ILE A 90 17.52 -11.35 -1.42
C ILE A 90 16.94 -12.67 -1.93
N GLU A 91 17.20 -13.76 -1.20
CA GLU A 91 16.55 -15.05 -1.40
C GLU A 91 15.67 -15.36 -0.19
N MET A 92 14.38 -15.56 -0.45
CA MET A 92 13.36 -15.77 0.56
C MET A 92 12.44 -16.89 0.10
N GLY A 93 12.55 -18.05 0.76
CA GLY A 93 11.88 -19.27 0.30
C GLY A 93 12.30 -19.61 -1.12
N ASN A 94 11.30 -19.68 -2.01
CA ASN A 94 11.47 -19.98 -3.42
C ASN A 94 11.61 -18.73 -4.30
N TYR A 95 11.78 -17.55 -3.69
CA TYR A 95 11.82 -16.29 -4.41
C TYR A 95 13.20 -15.66 -4.38
N LYS A 96 13.69 -15.28 -5.55
CA LYS A 96 14.83 -14.36 -5.70
C LYS A 96 14.28 -12.95 -5.98
N LEU A 97 14.46 -12.05 -5.03
CA LEU A 97 13.93 -10.69 -5.09
C LEU A 97 15.07 -9.69 -5.30
N ARG A 98 14.90 -8.80 -6.29
CA ARG A 98 15.80 -7.66 -6.47
C ARG A 98 15.34 -6.52 -5.56
N THR A 99 16.26 -5.97 -4.76
CA THR A 99 15.98 -4.87 -3.82
C THR A 99 15.77 -3.55 -4.57
N TRP A 100 15.06 -2.61 -3.96
CA TRP A 100 14.75 -1.31 -4.57
C TRP A 100 15.51 -0.16 -3.91
N TYR A 101 15.83 -0.28 -2.63
CA TYR A 101 16.48 0.78 -1.85
C TYR A 101 17.56 0.22 -0.93
N PHE A 102 18.42 1.11 -0.43
CA PHE A 102 19.33 0.83 0.68
C PHE A 102 18.56 0.38 1.92
N SER A 103 19.06 -0.66 2.61
CA SER A 103 18.60 -1.04 3.95
C SER A 103 19.79 -1.24 4.90
N PRO A 104 19.77 -0.65 6.10
CA PRO A 104 20.91 -0.61 7.03
C PRO A 104 21.03 -1.90 7.85
N TYR A 105 21.10 -3.07 7.20
CA TYR A 105 21.45 -4.32 7.88
C TYR A 105 22.80 -4.15 8.61
N PRO A 106 22.98 -4.75 9.80
CA PRO A 106 24.24 -4.60 10.53
C PRO A 106 25.39 -5.25 9.76
N PRO A 107 26.63 -4.73 9.83
CA PRO A 107 27.79 -5.47 9.37
C PRO A 107 27.89 -6.85 10.05
N PRO A 108 28.34 -7.90 9.33
CA PRO A 108 28.79 -7.91 7.93
C PRO A 108 27.67 -8.12 6.88
N PHE A 109 26.40 -7.99 7.25
CA PHE A 109 25.24 -8.29 6.37
C PHE A 109 24.89 -7.16 5.41
N ASN A 110 25.39 -5.94 5.61
CA ASN A 110 25.28 -4.85 4.65
C ASN A 110 26.31 -4.90 3.51
N GLN A 111 27.27 -5.83 3.56
CA GLN A 111 28.36 -5.95 2.58
C GLN A 111 28.27 -7.26 1.79
N VAL A 112 27.05 -7.62 1.36
CA VAL A 112 26.80 -8.81 0.56
C VAL A 112 25.99 -8.44 -0.67
N GLU A 113 26.32 -9.06 -1.80
CA GLU A 113 25.50 -8.92 -3.01
C GLU A 113 24.12 -9.58 -2.80
N LYS A 114 24.11 -10.71 -2.08
CA LYS A 114 22.93 -11.54 -1.84
C LYS A 114 22.74 -11.83 -0.34
N LEU A 115 21.54 -11.59 0.17
CA LEU A 115 21.15 -11.92 1.55
C LEU A 115 20.04 -12.98 1.57
N PHE A 116 20.16 -13.99 2.43
CA PHE A 116 19.12 -15.00 2.62
C PHE A 116 18.20 -14.58 3.76
N ILE A 117 16.88 -14.63 3.58
CA ILE A 117 15.89 -14.20 4.57
C ILE A 117 14.84 -15.30 4.74
N CYS A 118 14.61 -15.73 5.98
CA CYS A 118 13.58 -16.72 6.30
C CYS A 118 12.18 -16.18 6.02
N GLN A 119 11.39 -16.90 5.23
CA GLN A 119 10.03 -16.48 4.89
C GLN A 119 9.07 -16.41 6.09
N ARG A 120 9.38 -17.15 7.15
CA ARG A 120 8.55 -17.25 8.37
C ARG A 120 8.93 -16.21 9.41
N CYS A 121 10.19 -16.12 9.79
CA CYS A 121 10.63 -15.27 10.91
C CYS A 121 11.42 -14.02 10.52
N LEU A 122 11.70 -13.83 9.22
CA LEU A 122 12.50 -12.72 8.67
C LEU A 122 13.95 -12.67 9.14
N LYS A 123 14.42 -13.68 9.89
CA LYS A 123 15.84 -13.81 10.23
C LYS A 123 16.66 -13.98 8.96
N TYR A 124 17.81 -13.31 8.94
CA TYR A 124 18.68 -13.25 7.77
C TYR A 124 20.01 -13.98 7.97
N ALA A 125 20.61 -14.41 6.87
CA ALA A 125 21.91 -15.08 6.83
C ALA A 125 22.70 -14.67 5.58
N ARG A 126 24.03 -14.71 5.66
CA ARG A 126 24.93 -14.43 4.51
C ARG A 126 25.24 -15.65 3.66
N LYS A 127 25.14 -16.83 4.27
CA LYS A 127 25.53 -18.11 3.68
C LYS A 127 24.32 -19.01 3.56
N GLU A 128 24.24 -19.73 2.45
CA GLU A 128 23.13 -20.62 2.15
C GLU A 128 23.04 -21.77 3.15
N GLU A 129 24.18 -22.34 3.58
CA GLU A 129 24.18 -23.48 4.50
C GLU A 129 23.55 -23.12 5.86
N ILE A 130 23.82 -21.89 6.34
CA ILE A 130 23.23 -21.36 7.58
C ILE A 130 21.73 -21.15 7.41
N TYR A 131 21.32 -20.62 6.25
CA TYR A 131 19.92 -20.41 5.93
C TYR A 131 19.15 -21.73 5.86
N GLN A 132 19.66 -22.74 5.13
CA GLN A 132 19.00 -24.04 4.99
C GLN A 132 18.87 -24.76 6.33
N LYS A 133 19.93 -24.73 7.16
CA LYS A 133 19.85 -25.24 8.53
C LYS A 133 18.73 -24.55 9.31
N HIS A 134 18.70 -23.21 9.28
CA HIS A 134 17.65 -22.44 9.95
C HIS A 134 16.25 -22.81 9.44
N VAL A 135 16.03 -22.92 8.13
CA VAL A 135 14.72 -23.26 7.56
C VAL A 135 14.27 -24.65 8.01
N SER A 136 15.17 -25.63 8.08
CA SER A 136 14.81 -26.99 8.54
C SER A 136 14.38 -27.05 10.02
N GLU A 137 14.89 -26.14 10.86
CA GLU A 137 14.66 -26.13 12.31
C GLU A 137 13.64 -25.07 12.76
N CYS A 138 13.32 -24.09 11.91
CA CYS A 138 12.50 -22.95 12.27
C CYS A 138 11.03 -23.35 12.45
N LYS A 139 10.52 -23.14 13.67
CA LYS A 139 9.13 -23.36 14.09
C LYS A 139 8.42 -22.05 14.39
N PHE A 140 8.83 -20.99 13.72
CA PHE A 140 8.35 -19.65 14.03
C PHE A 140 6.85 -19.52 13.78
N THR A 141 6.17 -18.96 14.77
CA THR A 141 4.82 -18.45 14.68
C THR A 141 4.91 -16.94 14.80
N VAL A 142 4.05 -16.22 14.06
CA VAL A 142 4.00 -14.75 14.14
C VAL A 142 3.79 -14.37 15.62
N PRO A 143 4.65 -13.51 16.19
CA PRO A 143 4.54 -13.13 17.59
C PRO A 143 3.37 -12.17 17.79
N GLY A 144 3.11 -11.81 19.05
CA GLY A 144 2.00 -10.93 19.40
C GLY A 144 0.66 -11.64 19.49
N ILE A 145 -0.41 -10.86 19.43
CA ILE A 145 -1.78 -11.33 19.66
C ILE A 145 -2.46 -11.49 18.31
N LYS A 146 -3.03 -12.67 18.02
CA LYS A 146 -3.89 -12.84 16.85
C LYS A 146 -5.23 -12.17 17.15
N ILE A 147 -5.50 -11.04 16.48
CA ILE A 147 -6.69 -10.21 16.71
C ILE A 147 -7.77 -10.41 15.64
N TYR A 148 -7.42 -11.05 14.53
CA TYR A 148 -8.36 -11.38 13.47
C TYR A 148 -8.01 -12.73 12.88
N GLU A 149 -9.02 -13.57 12.67
CA GLU A 149 -8.89 -14.85 11.97
C GLU A 149 -10.18 -15.22 11.28
N ASP A 150 -10.12 -15.38 9.96
CA ASP A 150 -11.18 -16.01 9.19
C ASP A 150 -10.67 -17.23 8.41
N HIS A 151 -11.48 -17.72 7.48
CA HIS A 151 -11.14 -18.88 6.67
C HIS A 151 -9.88 -18.71 5.79
N MET A 152 -9.44 -17.48 5.49
CA MET A 152 -8.35 -17.16 4.55
C MET A 152 -7.24 -16.30 5.18
N VAL A 153 -7.59 -15.28 5.96
CA VAL A 153 -6.69 -14.22 6.47
C VAL A 153 -6.60 -14.26 7.99
N SER A 154 -5.40 -14.07 8.52
CA SER A 154 -5.17 -13.79 9.95
C SER A 154 -4.35 -12.52 10.11
N VAL A 155 -4.67 -11.72 11.12
CA VAL A 155 -3.91 -10.49 11.47
C VAL A 155 -3.45 -10.55 12.92
N TYR A 156 -2.16 -10.27 13.12
CA TYR A 156 -1.49 -10.25 14.40
C TYR A 156 -1.14 -8.82 14.79
N GLU A 157 -1.49 -8.43 16.00
CA GLU A 157 -1.05 -7.20 16.65
C GLU A 157 0.26 -7.47 17.39
N VAL A 158 1.33 -6.79 16.96
CA VAL A 158 2.69 -7.02 17.46
C VAL A 158 3.24 -5.71 18.03
N ASP A 159 3.38 -5.64 19.35
CA ASP A 159 3.98 -4.48 20.01
C ASP A 159 5.51 -4.46 19.78
N GLY A 160 6.01 -3.39 19.16
CA GLY A 160 7.43 -3.24 18.88
C GLY A 160 8.32 -3.05 20.11
N ARG A 161 7.75 -2.83 21.30
CA ARG A 161 8.46 -2.83 22.59
C ARG A 161 8.72 -4.26 23.09
N THR A 162 7.72 -5.15 22.99
CA THR A 162 7.83 -6.52 23.50
C THR A 162 8.52 -7.43 22.49
N GLU A 163 8.19 -7.29 21.20
CA GLU A 163 8.69 -8.16 20.11
C GLU A 163 9.76 -7.48 19.27
N LYS A 164 10.70 -6.79 19.96
CA LYS A 164 11.69 -5.90 19.36
C LYS A 164 12.47 -6.53 18.21
N LEU A 165 12.98 -7.75 18.39
CA LEU A 165 13.83 -8.39 17.39
C LEU A 165 13.08 -8.70 16.09
N PHE A 166 11.85 -9.22 16.20
CA PHE A 166 11.02 -9.49 15.02
C PHE A 166 10.66 -8.19 14.29
N CYS A 167 10.24 -7.15 15.04
CA CYS A 167 9.92 -5.85 14.45
C CYS A 167 11.12 -5.19 13.77
N GLN A 168 12.34 -5.36 14.32
CA GLN A 168 13.58 -4.92 13.68
C GLN A 168 13.86 -5.68 12.37
N PHE A 169 13.71 -7.00 12.36
CA PHE A 169 13.84 -7.79 11.12
C PHE A 169 12.83 -7.37 10.07
N LEU A 170 11.58 -7.17 10.46
CA LEU A 170 10.53 -6.66 9.59
C LEU A 170 10.86 -5.26 9.05
N CYS A 171 11.38 -4.37 9.88
CA CYS A 171 11.77 -3.03 9.44
C CYS A 171 12.94 -3.04 8.45
N LEU A 172 13.98 -3.83 8.72
CA LEU A 172 15.14 -4.00 7.82
C LEU A 172 14.73 -4.61 6.48
N PHE A 173 13.87 -5.63 6.51
CA PHE A 173 13.28 -6.20 5.29
C PHE A 173 12.50 -5.15 4.51
N SER A 174 11.65 -4.39 5.20
CA SER A 174 10.77 -3.42 4.55
C SER A 174 11.52 -2.25 3.94
N LYS A 175 12.61 -1.83 4.57
CA LYS A 175 13.46 -0.75 4.06
C LYS A 175 14.13 -1.10 2.71
N LEU A 176 14.27 -2.38 2.36
CA LEU A 176 14.72 -2.80 1.03
C LEU A 176 13.74 -2.39 -0.09
N PHE A 177 12.48 -2.14 0.25
CA PHE A 177 11.37 -1.89 -0.68
C PHE A 177 10.59 -0.59 -0.39
N LEU A 178 10.93 0.12 0.69
CA LEU A 178 10.37 1.41 1.08
C LEU A 178 11.47 2.46 1.16
N ASP A 179 11.31 3.56 0.43
CA ASP A 179 12.27 4.66 0.43
C ASP A 179 12.16 5.48 1.72
N GLY A 180 10.96 5.99 2.01
CA GLY A 180 10.66 6.89 3.12
C GLY A 180 10.67 6.29 4.53
N LYS A 181 11.11 5.04 4.70
CA LYS A 181 11.19 4.43 6.03
C LYS A 181 12.46 4.88 6.75
N THR A 182 12.32 5.66 7.81
CA THR A 182 13.45 6.25 8.56
C THR A 182 13.75 5.51 9.86
N LEU A 183 12.75 4.90 10.50
CA LEU A 183 12.88 4.17 11.75
C LEU A 183 12.88 2.66 11.52
N TYR A 184 13.97 2.00 11.93
CA TYR A 184 14.17 0.55 11.75
C TYR A 184 14.76 -0.18 12.96
N TYR A 185 15.45 0.50 13.88
CA TYR A 185 15.94 -0.09 15.13
C TYR A 185 15.11 0.30 16.36
N ASN A 186 14.57 1.52 16.39
CA ASN A 186 13.68 1.98 17.45
C ASN A 186 12.22 1.64 17.08
N THR A 187 11.73 0.53 17.62
CA THR A 187 10.38 -0.01 17.34
C THR A 187 9.40 0.22 18.47
N GLU A 188 9.83 0.78 19.60
CA GLU A 188 9.10 0.75 20.88
C GLU A 188 7.83 1.62 20.87
N HIS A 189 7.82 2.64 20.00
CA HIS A 189 6.69 3.55 19.80
C HIS A 189 5.66 3.04 18.77
N PHE A 190 5.89 1.87 18.17
CA PHE A 190 5.05 1.34 17.10
C PHE A 190 4.36 0.04 17.50
N VAL A 191 3.14 -0.11 17.01
CA VAL A 191 2.44 -1.39 16.91
C VAL A 191 2.47 -1.81 15.44
N PHE A 192 2.73 -3.08 15.18
CA PHE A 192 2.80 -3.67 13.85
C PHE A 192 1.61 -4.61 13.67
N TYR A 193 0.82 -4.38 12.62
CA TYR A 193 -0.30 -5.24 12.25
C TYR A 193 0.14 -6.12 11.09
N VAL A 194 0.48 -7.35 11.43
CA VAL A 194 1.11 -8.31 10.52
C VAL A 194 0.04 -9.24 9.97
N MET A 195 -0.12 -9.22 8.64
CA MET A 195 -1.10 -10.04 7.94
C MET A 195 -0.46 -11.33 7.43
N THR A 196 -1.19 -12.42 7.61
CA THR A 196 -0.88 -13.72 7.03
C THR A 196 -2.05 -14.23 6.21
N ILE A 197 -1.74 -15.06 5.21
CA ILE A 197 -2.73 -15.75 4.37
C ILE A 197 -2.35 -17.23 4.29
N LYS A 198 -3.35 -18.11 4.31
CA LYS A 198 -3.13 -19.55 4.11
C LYS A 198 -2.49 -19.84 2.75
N GLN A 199 -1.47 -20.69 2.75
CA GLN A 199 -0.67 -21.04 1.58
C GLN A 199 -1.52 -21.48 0.37
N SER A 200 -2.58 -22.26 0.60
CA SER A 200 -3.47 -22.75 -0.47
C SER A 200 -4.10 -21.62 -1.31
N TYR A 201 -4.56 -20.54 -0.67
CA TYR A 201 -5.13 -19.39 -1.37
C TYR A 201 -4.06 -18.57 -2.10
N LEU A 202 -2.87 -18.43 -1.51
CA LEU A 202 -1.74 -17.77 -2.15
C LEU A 202 -1.27 -18.52 -3.39
N ASP A 203 -1.13 -19.85 -3.32
CA ASP A 203 -0.68 -20.68 -4.43
C ASP A 203 -1.65 -20.62 -5.61
N GLN A 204 -2.96 -20.65 -5.32
CA GLN A 204 -3.99 -20.52 -6.35
C GLN A 204 -3.90 -19.16 -7.06
N ASP A 205 -3.94 -18.05 -6.30
CA ASP A 205 -3.93 -16.70 -6.86
C ASP A 205 -2.60 -16.38 -7.58
N LEU A 206 -1.47 -16.89 -7.09
CA LEU A 206 -0.18 -16.78 -7.76
C LEU A 206 -0.15 -17.58 -9.06
N THR A 207 -0.66 -18.81 -9.07
CA THR A 207 -0.72 -19.65 -10.27
C THR A 207 -1.53 -18.96 -11.37
N ASP A 208 -2.69 -18.42 -11.02
CA ASP A 208 -3.54 -17.67 -11.93
C ASP A 208 -2.81 -16.44 -12.48
N MET A 209 -2.14 -15.66 -11.61
CA MET A 209 -1.36 -14.49 -12.02
C MET A 209 -0.21 -14.86 -12.98
N TYR A 210 0.56 -15.90 -12.68
CA TYR A 210 1.67 -16.33 -13.52
C TYR A 210 1.19 -16.90 -14.87
N SER A 211 0.05 -17.60 -14.88
CA SER A 211 -0.56 -18.10 -16.12
C SER A 211 -0.97 -16.94 -17.04
N ASP A 212 -1.58 -15.90 -16.48
CA ASP A 212 -2.00 -14.69 -17.16
C ASP A 212 -0.82 -13.94 -17.79
N ILE A 213 0.30 -13.84 -17.07
CA ILE A 213 1.51 -13.17 -17.54
C ILE A 213 2.17 -13.95 -18.67
N LYS A 214 2.25 -15.29 -18.57
CA LYS A 214 2.77 -16.14 -19.65
C LYS A 214 1.95 -16.02 -20.92
N GLN A 215 0.63 -15.85 -20.81
CA GLN A 215 -0.23 -15.59 -21.96
C GLN A 215 0.03 -14.19 -22.55
N ALA A 216 0.18 -13.15 -21.71
CA ALA A 216 0.44 -11.78 -22.15
C ALA A 216 1.83 -11.57 -22.79
N GLN A 217 2.83 -12.36 -22.41
CA GLN A 217 4.18 -12.28 -22.99
C GLN A 217 4.29 -12.92 -24.39
N LYS A 218 3.26 -13.63 -24.87
CA LYS A 218 3.20 -14.14 -26.25
C LYS A 218 2.85 -13.07 -27.28
N THR A 219 2.57 -11.82 -26.86
CA THR A 219 2.40 -10.65 -27.76
C THR A 219 3.66 -9.78 -27.81
N PRO A 220 4.16 -9.35 -28.98
CA PRO A 220 5.60 -9.02 -29.16
C PRO A 220 6.09 -7.64 -28.68
N SER A 221 5.34 -6.87 -27.89
CA SER A 221 5.63 -5.43 -27.71
C SER A 221 5.67 -4.88 -26.27
N LEU A 222 5.71 -5.73 -25.24
CA LEU A 222 5.75 -5.25 -23.84
C LEU A 222 7.10 -5.54 -23.17
N PRO A 223 7.73 -4.54 -22.51
CA PRO A 223 8.98 -4.74 -21.78
C PRO A 223 8.76 -5.71 -20.61
N SER A 224 9.74 -6.60 -20.39
CA SER A 224 9.77 -7.58 -19.30
C SER A 224 9.40 -6.96 -17.96
N ARG A 225 8.15 -7.12 -17.53
CA ARG A 225 7.72 -6.81 -16.16
C ARG A 225 8.57 -7.63 -15.19
N ARG A 226 9.09 -6.96 -14.15
CA ARG A 226 9.92 -7.53 -13.08
C ARG A 226 9.20 -8.71 -12.42
N LEU A 227 9.46 -9.91 -12.91
CA LEU A 227 8.93 -11.15 -12.35
C LEU A 227 9.99 -11.74 -11.43
N HIS A 228 9.55 -12.04 -10.21
CA HIS A 228 10.27 -12.94 -9.32
C HIS A 228 9.99 -14.37 -9.80
N THR A 229 11.05 -15.11 -10.12
CA THR A 229 10.95 -16.51 -10.57
C THR A 229 10.74 -17.43 -9.38
N PRO A 230 9.61 -18.16 -9.30
CA PRO A 230 9.43 -19.21 -8.31
C PRO A 230 10.40 -20.37 -8.58
N ILE A 231 11.17 -20.76 -7.58
CA ILE A 231 11.92 -22.03 -7.59
C ILE A 231 10.94 -23.15 -7.20
N GLN A 232 10.85 -24.20 -8.00
CA GLN A 232 9.91 -25.31 -7.75
C GLN A 232 10.24 -26.01 -6.41
N GLN A 233 9.26 -26.19 -5.54
CA GLN A 233 9.35 -27.14 -4.43
C GLN A 233 8.14 -28.08 -4.36
N LYS A 234 8.41 -29.31 -3.95
CA LYS A 234 7.43 -30.34 -3.57
C LYS A 234 7.13 -30.21 -2.07
N GLY A 235 5.85 -30.09 -1.70
CA GLY A 235 5.36 -30.54 -0.39
C GLY A 235 5.09 -29.48 0.70
N ALA A 236 4.49 -28.32 0.38
CA ALA A 236 3.92 -27.45 1.41
C ALA A 236 2.60 -28.05 1.97
N LYS A 237 2.37 -27.94 3.29
CA LYS A 237 1.07 -28.31 3.90
C LYS A 237 0.05 -27.23 3.55
N SER A 238 -1.16 -27.62 3.14
CA SER A 238 -2.21 -26.72 2.61
C SER A 238 -2.72 -25.65 3.58
N ASP A 239 -2.51 -25.83 4.89
CA ASP A 239 -3.02 -24.96 5.96
C ASP A 239 -1.96 -24.04 6.59
N GLU A 240 -0.72 -24.01 6.08
CA GLU A 240 0.32 -23.14 6.66
C GLU A 240 0.05 -21.65 6.34
N GLU A 241 0.08 -20.80 7.36
CA GLU A 241 -0.02 -19.34 7.22
C GLU A 241 1.31 -18.75 6.73
N GLN A 242 1.26 -17.90 5.70
CA GLN A 242 2.43 -17.16 5.21
C GLN A 242 2.32 -15.68 5.52
N LEU A 243 3.42 -15.07 5.94
CA LEU A 243 3.56 -13.62 6.03
C LEU A 243 3.42 -12.98 4.64
N VAL A 244 2.45 -12.09 4.48
CA VAL A 244 2.18 -11.45 3.18
C VAL A 244 2.42 -9.94 3.16
N GLY A 245 2.43 -9.31 4.34
CA GLY A 245 2.58 -7.89 4.46
C GLY A 245 2.20 -7.40 5.85
N TYR A 246 2.37 -6.11 6.07
CA TYR A 246 2.03 -5.47 7.34
C TYR A 246 1.77 -3.98 7.12
N PHE A 247 1.18 -3.35 8.13
CA PHE A 247 1.37 -1.92 8.36
C PHE A 247 1.82 -1.66 9.80
N SER A 248 2.56 -0.58 10.03
CA SER A 248 2.89 -0.11 11.38
C SER A 248 2.06 1.12 11.71
N LYS A 249 1.72 1.30 12.97
CA LYS A 249 1.03 2.47 13.52
C LYS A 249 1.79 2.96 14.74
N GLU A 250 2.10 4.25 14.79
CA GLU A 250 2.64 4.87 15.99
C GLU A 250 1.56 4.95 17.08
N LYS A 251 1.92 4.61 18.32
CA LYS A 251 0.98 4.46 19.44
C LYS A 251 0.20 5.74 19.77
N LEU A 252 0.81 6.91 19.55
CA LEU A 252 0.26 8.22 19.92
C LEU A 252 -0.15 9.07 18.71
N SER A 253 -0.07 8.53 17.49
CA SER A 253 -0.38 9.29 16.28
C SER A 253 -1.86 9.23 15.92
N LEU A 254 -2.37 10.33 15.35
CA LEU A 254 -3.70 10.39 14.75
C LEU A 254 -3.76 9.68 13.38
N ASN A 255 -2.61 9.39 12.77
CA ASN A 255 -2.54 8.67 11.50
C ASN A 255 -3.09 7.25 11.64
N VAL A 256 -3.75 6.72 10.59
CA VAL A 256 -4.25 5.34 10.59
C VAL A 256 -3.12 4.32 10.46
N LEU A 257 -2.03 4.73 9.81
CA LEU A 257 -0.79 3.97 9.67
C LEU A 257 0.40 4.90 9.38
N SER A 258 1.61 4.40 9.69
CA SER A 258 2.91 5.06 9.43
C SER A 258 3.65 4.46 8.24
N CYS A 259 3.67 3.13 8.11
CA CYS A 259 4.24 2.44 6.96
C CYS A 259 3.33 1.29 6.58
N ILE A 260 3.26 0.98 5.30
CA ILE A 260 2.52 -0.16 4.76
C ILE A 260 3.36 -0.86 3.71
N LEU A 261 3.43 -2.19 3.76
CA LEU A 261 4.13 -3.00 2.77
C LEU A 261 3.38 -4.31 2.53
N THR A 262 2.98 -4.54 1.28
CA THR A 262 2.76 -5.90 0.78
C THR A 262 4.09 -6.45 0.30
N PHE A 263 4.43 -7.67 0.68
CA PHE A 263 5.71 -8.27 0.29
C PHE A 263 5.82 -8.33 -1.25
N PRO A 264 7.01 -8.06 -1.83
CA PRO A 264 7.16 -7.86 -3.28
C PRO A 264 6.64 -9.02 -4.15
N MET A 265 6.79 -10.26 -3.69
CA MET A 265 6.30 -11.46 -4.39
C MET A 265 4.77 -11.59 -4.40
N TYR A 266 4.07 -10.89 -3.53
CA TYR A 266 2.60 -10.94 -3.42
C TYR A 266 1.92 -9.62 -3.85
N LEU A 267 2.68 -8.70 -4.46
CA LEU A 267 2.11 -7.47 -5.00
C LEU A 267 1.01 -7.77 -6.02
N ARG A 268 0.00 -6.90 -6.07
CA ARG A 268 -1.15 -6.97 -7.00
C ARG A 268 -2.12 -8.15 -6.77
N LEU A 269 -1.95 -8.91 -5.68
CA LEU A 269 -2.93 -9.91 -5.23
C LEU A 269 -4.10 -9.33 -4.40
N GLY A 270 -4.10 -8.02 -4.13
CA GLY A 270 -5.15 -7.35 -3.35
C GLY A 270 -4.84 -7.20 -1.87
N ILE A 271 -3.73 -7.79 -1.39
CA ILE A 271 -3.28 -7.70 0.00
C ILE A 271 -3.14 -6.25 0.49
N GLY A 272 -2.66 -5.35 -0.36
CA GLY A 272 -2.57 -3.92 -0.01
C GLY A 272 -3.92 -3.31 0.34
N ASN A 273 -5.00 -3.69 -0.37
CA ASN A 273 -6.35 -3.24 -0.04
C ASN A 273 -6.82 -3.84 1.29
N LEU A 274 -6.54 -5.13 1.56
CA LEU A 274 -6.89 -5.76 2.83
C LEU A 274 -6.17 -5.09 4.02
N LEU A 275 -4.90 -4.72 3.86
CA LEU A 275 -4.15 -3.99 4.88
C LEU A 275 -4.74 -2.59 5.13
N MET A 276 -5.13 -1.87 4.07
CA MET A 276 -5.81 -0.58 4.18
C MET A 276 -7.19 -0.72 4.84
N ASP A 277 -7.97 -1.72 4.44
CA ASP A 277 -9.27 -2.05 5.03
C ASP A 277 -9.12 -2.24 6.53
N PHE A 278 -8.17 -3.07 6.94
CA PHE A 278 -7.91 -3.37 8.34
C PHE A 278 -7.51 -2.11 9.11
N ALA A 279 -6.60 -1.27 8.59
CA ALA A 279 -6.19 -0.03 9.24
C ALA A 279 -7.36 0.94 9.49
N TYR A 280 -8.27 1.09 8.52
CA TYR A 280 -9.46 1.93 8.66
C TYR A 280 -10.53 1.31 9.57
N ILE A 281 -10.66 -0.02 9.59
CA ILE A 281 -11.52 -0.72 10.56
C ILE A 281 -11.05 -0.43 11.99
N LEU A 282 -9.75 -0.55 12.28
CA LEU A 282 -9.22 -0.23 13.60
C LEU A 282 -9.49 1.24 13.98
N ALA A 283 -9.27 2.18 13.05
CA ALA A 283 -9.57 3.59 13.28
C ALA A 283 -11.04 3.83 13.68
N ARG A 284 -11.98 3.11 13.04
CA ARG A 284 -13.40 3.17 13.42
C ARG A 284 -13.68 2.60 14.80
N PHE A 285 -13.07 1.47 15.17
CA PHE A 285 -13.21 0.89 16.50
C PHE A 285 -12.64 1.82 17.59
N GLU A 286 -11.64 2.63 17.24
CA GLU A 286 -11.08 3.70 18.07
C GLU A 286 -11.94 4.98 18.07
N ASN A 287 -13.09 4.98 17.40
CA ASN A 287 -13.96 6.15 17.19
C ASN A 287 -13.21 7.39 16.64
N ARG A 288 -12.22 7.16 15.77
CA ARG A 288 -11.43 8.23 15.15
C ARG A 288 -11.48 8.16 13.63
N VAL A 289 -11.12 9.28 13.02
CA VAL A 289 -10.86 9.39 11.60
C VAL A 289 -9.39 9.73 11.38
N GLY A 290 -8.80 9.29 10.27
CA GLY A 290 -7.41 9.60 9.98
C GLY A 290 -7.01 9.38 8.52
N GLY A 291 -5.77 9.78 8.23
CA GLY A 291 -5.08 9.50 6.98
C GLY A 291 -3.83 8.64 7.22
N PRO A 292 -3.22 8.08 6.17
CA PRO A 292 -1.87 7.55 6.29
C PRO A 292 -0.88 8.69 6.58
N GLU A 293 0.25 8.36 7.19
CA GLU A 293 1.38 9.28 7.33
C GLU A 293 1.90 9.74 5.96
N GLU A 294 2.15 11.04 5.84
CA GLU A 294 2.71 11.68 4.64
C GLU A 294 4.21 11.97 4.85
N PRO A 295 5.04 11.93 3.79
CA PRO A 295 4.68 11.69 2.39
C PRO A 295 4.53 10.19 2.04
N LEU A 296 3.57 9.89 1.16
CA LEU A 296 3.40 8.56 0.59
C LEU A 296 4.40 8.30 -0.55
N SER A 297 4.72 7.03 -0.80
CA SER A 297 5.37 6.62 -2.05
C SER A 297 4.41 6.74 -3.23
N ASP A 298 4.91 6.91 -4.47
CA ASP A 298 4.06 6.96 -5.67
C ASP A 298 3.07 5.79 -5.77
N LEU A 299 3.54 4.57 -5.44
CA LEU A 299 2.70 3.37 -5.42
C LEU A 299 1.67 3.43 -4.28
N GLY A 300 2.08 3.91 -3.10
CA GLY A 300 1.20 4.11 -1.96
C GLY A 300 0.09 5.13 -2.28
N GLU A 301 0.45 6.28 -2.82
CA GLU A 301 -0.49 7.34 -3.19
C GLU A 301 -1.52 6.86 -4.22
N GLN A 302 -1.07 6.19 -5.30
CA GLN A 302 -1.98 5.59 -6.28
C GLN A 302 -2.91 4.55 -5.66
N SER A 303 -2.39 3.73 -4.74
CA SER A 303 -3.17 2.69 -4.06
C SER A 303 -4.22 3.30 -3.14
N PHE A 304 -3.87 4.31 -2.32
CA PHE A 304 -4.80 5.01 -1.44
C PHE A 304 -5.88 5.78 -2.22
N LYS A 305 -5.51 6.49 -3.30
CA LYS A 305 -6.50 7.14 -4.19
C LYS A 305 -7.49 6.15 -4.79
N SER A 306 -6.99 5.00 -5.25
CA SER A 306 -7.85 3.91 -5.76
C SER A 306 -8.75 3.34 -4.66
N TYR A 307 -8.21 3.16 -3.46
CA TYR A 307 -8.90 2.65 -2.29
C TYR A 307 -10.04 3.58 -1.84
N TRP A 308 -9.75 4.87 -1.60
CA TRP A 308 -10.76 5.85 -1.17
C TRP A 308 -11.89 5.99 -2.19
N LYS A 309 -11.55 5.97 -3.49
CA LYS A 309 -12.55 5.92 -4.56
C LYS A 309 -13.45 4.69 -4.46
N LYS A 310 -12.89 3.49 -4.28
CA LYS A 310 -13.67 2.25 -4.13
C LYS A 310 -14.57 2.31 -2.89
N ARG A 311 -14.05 2.79 -1.76
CA ARG A 311 -14.82 2.96 -0.51
C ARG A 311 -15.95 3.98 -0.65
N LEU A 312 -15.70 5.11 -1.30
CA LEU A 312 -16.72 6.11 -1.59
C LEU A 312 -17.84 5.53 -2.48
N TYR A 313 -17.49 4.80 -3.54
CA TYR A 313 -18.51 4.14 -4.38
C TYR A 313 -19.36 3.16 -3.58
N LYS A 314 -18.74 2.30 -2.75
CA LYS A 314 -19.48 1.34 -1.93
C LYS A 314 -20.49 2.05 -1.03
N TYR A 315 -20.04 3.08 -0.31
CA TYR A 315 -20.90 3.90 0.56
C TYR A 315 -22.08 4.54 -0.19
N LEU A 316 -21.80 5.21 -1.32
CA LEU A 316 -22.85 5.88 -2.09
C LEU A 316 -23.83 4.90 -2.74
N ILE A 317 -23.37 3.71 -3.10
CA ILE A 317 -24.24 2.64 -3.61
C ILE A 317 -25.15 2.14 -2.49
N ASP A 318 -24.62 1.91 -1.28
CA ASP A 318 -25.41 1.42 -0.15
C ASP A 318 -26.51 2.42 0.23
N LYS A 319 -26.17 3.71 0.41
CA LYS A 319 -27.18 4.76 0.66
C LYS A 319 -28.13 4.97 -0.53
N GLY A 320 -27.63 4.79 -1.75
CA GLY A 320 -28.43 4.88 -2.97
C GLY A 320 -29.44 3.73 -3.10
N GLN A 321 -29.11 2.52 -2.66
CA GLN A 321 -30.01 1.37 -2.62
C GLN A 321 -31.16 1.60 -1.65
N GLU A 322 -30.89 2.13 -0.46
CA GLU A 322 -31.92 2.51 0.53
C GLU A 322 -32.91 3.53 -0.04
N LYS A 323 -32.42 4.49 -0.84
CA LYS A 323 -33.23 5.59 -1.38
C LYS A 323 -33.96 5.27 -2.69
N PHE A 324 -33.27 4.62 -3.63
CA PHE A 324 -33.73 4.44 -5.02
C PHE A 324 -34.07 2.99 -5.37
N GLY A 325 -33.84 2.05 -4.45
CA GLY A 325 -34.02 0.62 -4.66
C GLY A 325 -32.85 -0.07 -5.36
N ALA A 326 -32.95 -1.39 -5.44
CA ALA A 326 -31.95 -2.23 -6.08
C ALA A 326 -31.80 -1.89 -7.57
N PHE A 327 -30.55 -1.81 -8.04
CA PHE A 327 -30.22 -1.67 -9.44
C PHE A 327 -30.16 -3.06 -10.11
N ILE A 328 -31.14 -3.37 -10.96
CA ILE A 328 -31.17 -4.61 -11.76
C ILE A 328 -30.73 -4.27 -13.18
N TYR A 329 -29.72 -4.98 -13.68
CA TYR A 329 -29.27 -4.85 -15.06
C TYR A 329 -30.06 -5.83 -15.95
N THR A 330 -30.62 -5.34 -17.05
CA THR A 330 -31.07 -6.19 -18.16
C THR A 330 -30.06 -6.04 -19.29
N GLU A 331 -29.31 -7.09 -19.59
CA GLU A 331 -28.45 -7.15 -20.78
C GLU A 331 -29.30 -7.07 -22.04
N THR A 332 -29.27 -5.94 -22.74
CA THR A 332 -29.61 -5.91 -24.17
C THR A 332 -28.31 -6.08 -24.95
N GLN A 333 -28.07 -7.30 -25.45
CA GLN A 333 -27.12 -7.53 -26.52
C GLN A 333 -27.75 -7.12 -27.87
N ASN A 334 -26.89 -6.62 -28.76
CA ASN A 334 -27.06 -6.38 -30.20
C ASN A 334 -27.51 -4.99 -30.66
N GLU A 335 -26.51 -4.10 -30.81
CA GLU A 335 -26.46 -3.19 -31.96
C GLU A 335 -25.81 -3.94 -33.13
N SER A 336 -26.63 -4.44 -34.04
CA SER A 336 -26.25 -4.64 -35.44
C SER A 336 -27.34 -4.03 -36.29
N GLU A 337 -27.01 -2.92 -36.92
CA GLU A 337 -27.79 -2.26 -37.94
C GLU A 337 -28.13 -3.24 -39.07
N ASN A 338 -29.41 -3.41 -39.37
CA ASN A 338 -29.87 -3.58 -40.74
C ASN A 338 -31.38 -3.31 -40.83
N GLU A 339 -31.70 -2.21 -41.51
CA GLU A 339 -33.03 -1.94 -42.04
C GLU A 339 -33.42 -3.03 -43.04
N SER A 340 -34.60 -3.61 -42.88
CA SER A 340 -35.48 -3.88 -44.02
C SER A 340 -36.92 -4.08 -43.54
N GLN A 341 -37.81 -3.46 -44.31
CA GLN A 341 -39.26 -3.42 -44.17
C GLN A 341 -39.88 -4.82 -44.28
N ILE A 342 -41.03 -5.06 -43.62
CA ILE A 342 -42.16 -5.88 -44.10
C ILE A 342 -43.39 -5.65 -43.18
N GLU A 343 -44.55 -5.43 -43.80
CA GLU A 343 -45.90 -5.29 -43.20
C GLU A 343 -46.52 -6.65 -42.77
N PRO A 344 -47.54 -6.67 -41.89
CA PRO A 344 -48.04 -7.89 -41.27
C PRO A 344 -49.22 -8.54 -42.01
N GLN A 345 -49.24 -9.88 -42.08
CA GLN A 345 -50.44 -10.66 -42.36
C GLN A 345 -50.81 -11.57 -41.18
N LYS A 346 -52.12 -11.61 -40.91
CA LYS A 346 -52.82 -12.31 -39.83
C LYS A 346 -52.91 -13.81 -40.09
N THR A 347 -52.97 -14.62 -39.02
CA THR A 347 -54.02 -15.64 -38.82
C THR A 347 -53.98 -16.16 -37.38
N GLU A 348 -55.18 -16.27 -36.80
CA GLU A 348 -55.51 -16.81 -35.49
C GLU A 348 -55.58 -18.34 -35.55
N ASP A 349 -55.27 -19.06 -34.46
CA ASP A 349 -56.31 -19.70 -33.63
C ASP A 349 -55.75 -20.69 -32.57
N THR A 350 -56.21 -20.48 -31.32
CA THR A 350 -56.64 -21.47 -30.29
C THR A 350 -55.70 -22.55 -29.73
N LEU A 351 -55.74 -22.97 -28.46
CA LEU A 351 -56.29 -22.51 -27.17
C LEU A 351 -55.77 -23.47 -26.07
N SER A 352 -55.71 -22.99 -24.82
CA SER A 352 -55.74 -23.71 -23.52
C SER A 352 -54.44 -24.19 -22.86
N MET A 353 -54.24 -24.10 -21.53
CA MET A 353 -54.68 -23.19 -20.45
C MET A 353 -53.78 -23.52 -19.24
N SER A 354 -53.02 -22.56 -18.70
CA SER A 354 -52.76 -22.37 -17.25
C SER A 354 -51.90 -21.11 -17.02
N ASN A 355 -52.49 -20.11 -16.36
CA ASN A 355 -52.02 -18.71 -16.25
C ASN A 355 -51.39 -18.38 -14.88
N ALA A 356 -50.27 -17.66 -14.91
CA ALA A 356 -50.05 -16.42 -14.12
C ALA A 356 -48.91 -15.58 -14.74
N SER A 357 -49.25 -14.96 -15.87
CA SER A 357 -48.77 -13.70 -16.47
C SER A 357 -47.26 -13.40 -16.56
N VAL A 358 -46.64 -13.96 -17.59
CA VAL A 358 -45.58 -13.28 -18.36
C VAL A 358 -46.27 -12.16 -19.16
N GLN A 359 -46.18 -10.91 -18.69
CA GLN A 359 -46.57 -9.76 -19.52
C GLN A 359 -45.42 -9.43 -20.47
N SER A 360 -45.60 -9.74 -21.75
CA SER A 360 -44.80 -9.18 -22.83
C SER A 360 -45.05 -7.67 -22.88
N TRP A 361 -44.05 -6.88 -22.54
CA TRP A 361 -44.09 -5.44 -22.79
C TRP A 361 -43.51 -5.17 -24.17
N THR A 362 -44.38 -4.76 -25.08
CA THR A 362 -44.04 -4.18 -26.38
C THR A 362 -43.16 -2.94 -26.20
N SER A 363 -42.29 -2.69 -27.17
CA SER A 363 -41.44 -1.50 -27.27
C SER A 363 -42.24 -0.21 -27.11
N GLN A 364 -42.31 0.28 -25.88
CA GLN A 364 -42.65 1.66 -25.57
C GLN A 364 -41.57 2.17 -24.63
N ARG A 365 -40.87 3.22 -25.07
CA ARG A 365 -40.00 4.03 -24.20
C ARG A 365 -40.76 4.29 -22.90
N PRO A 366 -40.18 4.05 -21.70
CA PRO A 366 -40.90 4.21 -20.46
C PRO A 366 -41.45 5.63 -20.38
N ARG A 367 -42.78 5.78 -20.40
CA ARG A 367 -43.43 7.05 -20.09
C ARG A 367 -43.24 7.30 -18.59
N TYR A 368 -42.37 8.25 -18.31
CA TYR A 368 -41.98 8.70 -16.98
C TYR A 368 -43.20 9.15 -16.15
N ASN A 369 -43.38 8.52 -14.99
CA ASN A 369 -44.23 9.10 -13.95
C ASN A 369 -43.42 10.19 -13.22
N ARG A 370 -43.63 11.43 -13.65
CA ARG A 370 -42.92 12.63 -13.18
C ARG A 370 -43.51 13.07 -11.83
N LYS A 371 -43.26 12.33 -10.75
CA LYS A 371 -43.47 12.79 -9.36
C LYS A 371 -42.85 11.81 -8.35
N GLN A 372 -41.95 12.36 -7.53
CA GLN A 372 -41.21 11.81 -6.37
C GLN A 372 -39.83 11.20 -6.62
N GLY A 373 -38.84 11.83 -5.97
CA GLY A 373 -37.43 11.46 -5.95
C GLY A 373 -36.56 12.71 -5.90
N SER A 374 -36.71 13.53 -4.86
CA SER A 374 -35.85 14.69 -4.60
C SER A 374 -34.39 14.26 -4.56
N ASP A 375 -33.48 15.14 -4.99
CA ASP A 375 -32.04 15.01 -4.74
C ASP A 375 -31.81 14.58 -3.27
N PHE A 376 -30.98 13.57 -3.07
CA PHE A 376 -30.59 13.10 -1.74
C PHE A 376 -29.19 13.60 -1.45
N GLU A 377 -28.99 14.17 -0.26
CA GLU A 377 -27.71 14.74 0.16
C GLU A 377 -27.05 13.82 1.18
N VAL A 378 -25.79 13.49 0.95
CA VAL A 378 -24.95 12.70 1.85
C VAL A 378 -23.86 13.59 2.42
N GLN A 379 -23.77 13.74 3.73
CA GLN A 379 -22.78 14.59 4.35
C GLN A 379 -21.39 13.93 4.29
N ILE A 380 -20.36 14.71 3.94
CA ILE A 380 -18.96 14.24 3.94
C ILE A 380 -18.53 13.77 5.34
N GLY A 381 -19.04 14.44 6.38
CA GLY A 381 -18.82 14.05 7.78
C GLY A 381 -19.31 12.64 8.10
N ASP A 382 -20.49 12.24 7.60
CA ASP A 382 -21.04 10.90 7.85
C ASP A 382 -20.17 9.83 7.19
N ILE A 383 -19.74 10.08 5.95
CA ILE A 383 -18.80 9.19 5.25
C ILE A 383 -17.50 9.08 6.04
N SER A 384 -16.98 10.22 6.52
CA SER A 384 -15.74 10.25 7.29
C SER A 384 -15.84 9.40 8.56
N TYR A 385 -16.92 9.58 9.32
CA TYR A 385 -17.20 8.83 10.54
C TYR A 385 -17.43 7.33 10.29
N GLU A 386 -18.29 6.97 9.34
CA GLU A 386 -18.63 5.57 9.04
C GLU A 386 -17.48 4.79 8.37
N THR A 387 -16.55 5.47 7.70
CA THR A 387 -15.41 4.82 7.01
C THR A 387 -14.08 4.94 7.75
N GLY A 388 -13.96 5.84 8.73
CA GLY A 388 -12.69 6.20 9.37
C GLY A 388 -11.76 7.05 8.50
N ILE A 389 -12.15 7.38 7.27
CA ILE A 389 -11.35 8.19 6.34
C ILE A 389 -11.52 9.66 6.70
N ILE A 390 -10.42 10.39 6.94
CA ILE A 390 -10.50 11.84 7.21
C ILE A 390 -11.17 12.61 6.05
N ALA A 391 -11.96 13.63 6.38
CA ALA A 391 -12.73 14.42 5.41
C ALA A 391 -11.89 14.96 4.23
N LYS A 392 -10.61 15.29 4.45
CA LYS A 392 -9.66 15.67 3.38
C LYS A 392 -9.64 14.63 2.25
N HIS A 393 -9.43 13.36 2.59
CA HIS A 393 -9.34 12.27 1.61
C HIS A 393 -10.71 11.86 1.04
N VAL A 394 -11.80 12.07 1.79
CA VAL A 394 -13.15 11.93 1.23
C VAL A 394 -13.40 12.96 0.12
N ARG A 395 -13.00 14.23 0.33
CA ARG A 395 -13.10 15.28 -0.70
C ARG A 395 -12.25 14.96 -1.92
N GLU A 396 -11.01 14.52 -1.71
CA GLU A 396 -10.14 14.07 -2.81
C GLU A 396 -10.78 12.91 -3.60
N ALA A 397 -11.35 11.92 -2.92
CA ALA A 397 -12.08 10.84 -3.57
C ALA A 397 -13.29 11.37 -4.37
N CYS A 398 -14.04 12.34 -3.83
CA CYS A 398 -15.16 13.00 -4.52
C CYS A 398 -14.72 13.67 -5.82
N GLU A 399 -13.57 14.35 -5.82
CA GLU A 399 -12.99 14.97 -7.01
C GLU A 399 -12.64 13.92 -8.08
N LEU A 400 -12.00 12.82 -7.66
CA LEU A 400 -11.63 11.71 -8.56
C LEU A 400 -12.85 11.05 -9.22
N VAL A 401 -14.00 11.01 -8.54
CA VAL A 401 -15.27 10.46 -9.07
C VAL A 401 -16.20 11.52 -9.65
N LYS A 402 -15.76 12.78 -9.71
CA LYS A 402 -16.53 13.93 -10.19
C LYS A 402 -17.90 14.06 -9.49
N ALA A 403 -17.94 13.82 -8.18
CA ALA A 403 -19.13 14.00 -7.37
C ALA A 403 -19.48 15.49 -7.25
N LYS A 404 -20.78 15.82 -7.30
CA LYS A 404 -21.25 17.20 -7.09
C LYS A 404 -21.38 17.47 -5.59
N ILE A 405 -20.67 18.47 -5.08
CA ILE A 405 -20.71 18.87 -3.67
C ILE A 405 -21.44 20.20 -3.51
N ARG A 406 -22.31 20.32 -2.50
CA ARG A 406 -22.98 21.55 -2.06
C ARG A 406 -22.84 21.67 -0.55
N LYS A 407 -22.13 22.69 -0.04
CA LYS A 407 -21.98 22.96 1.41
C LYS A 407 -21.67 21.70 2.24
N GLU A 408 -20.61 20.97 1.88
CA GLU A 408 -20.19 19.70 2.52
C GLU A 408 -21.10 18.48 2.30
N ASN A 409 -22.13 18.60 1.46
CA ASN A 409 -22.99 17.48 1.08
C ASN A 409 -22.74 17.03 -0.37
N ILE A 410 -22.59 15.72 -0.56
CA ILE A 410 -22.60 15.09 -1.88
C ILE A 410 -24.05 15.00 -2.36
N VAL A 411 -24.34 15.57 -3.53
CA VAL A 411 -25.65 15.48 -4.17
C VAL A 411 -25.75 14.15 -4.91
N LEU A 412 -26.42 13.17 -4.31
CA LEU A 412 -26.66 11.85 -4.89
C LEU A 412 -27.99 11.85 -5.65
N THR A 413 -27.93 12.14 -6.94
CA THR A 413 -29.06 11.96 -7.85
C THR A 413 -29.21 10.48 -8.24
N LYS A 414 -30.41 10.09 -8.69
CA LYS A 414 -30.66 8.74 -9.20
C LYS A 414 -29.73 8.37 -10.37
N SER A 415 -29.41 9.33 -11.25
CA SER A 415 -28.46 9.12 -12.35
C SER A 415 -27.03 8.91 -11.86
N TYR A 416 -26.60 9.68 -10.84
CA TYR A 416 -25.26 9.55 -10.28
C TYR A 416 -25.10 8.23 -9.50
N TYR A 417 -26.12 7.79 -8.77
CA TYR A 417 -26.17 6.46 -8.15
C TYR A 417 -25.97 5.34 -9.19
N TYR A 418 -26.68 5.37 -10.31
CA TYR A 418 -26.50 4.37 -11.38
C TYR A 418 -25.12 4.40 -12.02
N GLU A 419 -24.53 5.59 -12.18
CA GLU A 419 -23.14 5.70 -12.63
C GLU A 419 -22.18 5.09 -11.61
N CYS A 420 -22.38 5.31 -10.30
CA CYS A 420 -21.60 4.67 -9.24
C CYS A 420 -21.68 3.13 -9.34
N CYS A 421 -22.88 2.56 -9.50
CA CYS A 421 -23.07 1.11 -9.69
C CYS A 421 -22.29 0.60 -10.91
N LYS A 422 -22.38 1.30 -12.04
CA LYS A 422 -21.68 0.94 -13.28
C LYS A 422 -20.15 0.99 -13.12
N GLN A 423 -19.64 2.02 -12.45
CA GLN A 423 -18.20 2.16 -12.19
C GLN A 423 -17.70 1.08 -11.23
N MET A 424 -18.45 0.75 -10.19
CA MET A 424 -18.12 -0.34 -9.27
C MET A 424 -18.10 -1.71 -9.98
N GLN A 425 -19.08 -1.98 -10.86
CA GLN A 425 -19.07 -3.19 -11.68
C GLN A 425 -17.84 -3.26 -12.59
N LYS A 426 -17.46 -2.16 -13.24
CA LYS A 426 -16.22 -2.10 -14.02
C LYS A 426 -15.00 -2.44 -13.18
N ILE A 427 -14.89 -1.86 -11.98
CA ILE A 427 -13.80 -2.16 -11.03
C ILE A 427 -13.78 -3.65 -10.72
N ASN A 428 -14.90 -4.24 -10.31
CA ASN A 428 -15.00 -5.65 -9.94
C ASN A 428 -14.73 -6.61 -11.11
N ASN A 429 -15.05 -6.20 -12.35
CA ASN A 429 -14.82 -6.99 -13.56
C ASN A 429 -13.41 -6.84 -14.15
N THR A 430 -12.57 -5.95 -13.61
CA THR A 430 -11.19 -5.83 -14.07
C THR A 430 -10.43 -7.14 -13.85
N ARG A 431 -9.52 -7.48 -14.77
CA ARG A 431 -8.62 -8.64 -14.64
C ARG A 431 -7.81 -8.61 -13.34
N ALA A 432 -7.55 -7.42 -12.80
CA ALA A 432 -6.90 -7.19 -11.51
C ALA A 432 -7.74 -7.62 -10.29
N GLN A 433 -9.00 -8.04 -10.46
CA GLN A 433 -9.91 -8.49 -9.39
C GLN A 433 -10.30 -9.98 -9.52
N LYS A 434 -9.54 -10.78 -10.29
CA LYS A 434 -9.88 -12.19 -10.55
C LYS A 434 -9.45 -13.21 -9.47
N GLY A 435 -8.62 -12.83 -8.50
CA GLY A 435 -8.15 -13.72 -7.42
C GLY A 435 -9.06 -13.76 -6.19
N ASN A 436 -8.97 -14.84 -5.40
CA ASN A 436 -9.68 -14.99 -4.15
C ASN A 436 -9.34 -13.86 -3.17
N ILE A 437 -8.05 -13.51 -3.07
CA ILE A 437 -7.57 -12.51 -2.12
C ILE A 437 -8.08 -11.11 -2.48
N ASN A 438 -8.13 -10.79 -3.78
CA ASN A 438 -8.63 -9.50 -4.26
C ASN A 438 -10.14 -9.28 -4.03
N ARG A 439 -10.91 -10.37 -3.95
CA ARG A 439 -12.38 -10.34 -3.78
C ARG A 439 -12.80 -10.45 -2.32
N HIS A 440 -11.86 -10.76 -1.44
CA HIS A 440 -12.11 -10.90 -0.04
C HIS A 440 -12.31 -9.52 0.61
N ASP A 441 -13.29 -9.44 1.51
CA ASP A 441 -13.55 -8.28 2.35
C ASP A 441 -13.33 -8.71 3.80
N ILE A 442 -12.69 -7.85 4.61
CA ILE A 442 -12.52 -8.07 6.06
C ILE A 442 -13.89 -7.99 6.75
N ASP A 443 -14.30 -9.07 7.41
CA ASP A 443 -15.57 -9.14 8.15
C ASP A 443 -15.32 -8.89 9.65
N VAL A 444 -15.81 -7.75 10.14
CA VAL A 444 -15.60 -7.28 11.52
C VAL A 444 -16.06 -8.26 12.59
N LYS A 445 -16.92 -9.24 12.27
CA LYS A 445 -17.33 -10.27 13.24
C LYS A 445 -16.19 -11.19 13.69
N TYR A 446 -15.14 -11.30 12.88
CA TYR A 446 -13.94 -12.10 13.20
C TYR A 446 -12.85 -11.28 13.88
N LEU A 447 -13.07 -9.97 14.08
CA LEU A 447 -12.16 -9.08 14.80
C LEU A 447 -12.41 -9.20 16.31
N VAL A 448 -11.40 -9.65 17.04
CA VAL A 448 -11.36 -9.67 18.51
C VAL A 448 -10.29 -8.69 18.94
N TRP A 449 -10.69 -7.43 19.14
CA TRP A 449 -9.77 -6.35 19.44
C TRP A 449 -10.46 -5.24 20.23
N GLU A 450 -9.72 -4.63 21.16
CA GLU A 450 -10.16 -3.46 21.92
C GLU A 450 -9.12 -2.34 21.76
N PRO A 451 -9.56 -1.07 21.64
CA PRO A 451 -8.65 0.06 21.68
C PRO A 451 -7.76 0.04 22.92
N TYR A 452 -6.49 0.44 22.76
CA TYR A 452 -5.62 0.67 23.91
C TYR A 452 -6.34 1.58 24.91
N PRO A 453 -6.38 1.23 26.22
CA PRO A 453 -7.11 1.99 27.21
C PRO A 453 -6.74 3.47 27.14
N ALA A 454 -7.76 4.34 27.14
CA ALA A 454 -7.70 5.79 26.99
C ALA A 454 -6.85 6.54 28.05
N MET A 455 -6.09 5.82 28.89
CA MET A 455 -5.22 6.38 29.92
C MET A 455 -4.07 7.25 29.36
N PHE A 456 -3.80 7.18 28.04
CA PHE A 456 -2.82 8.04 27.37
C PHE A 456 -3.41 9.24 26.61
N GLN A 457 -4.73 9.28 26.36
CA GLN A 457 -5.38 10.41 25.68
C GLN A 457 -5.65 11.60 26.60
N GLN A 458 -5.66 11.40 27.92
CA GLN A 458 -5.85 12.50 28.88
C GLN A 458 -4.62 13.42 29.06
N MET A 459 -3.46 13.09 28.46
CA MET A 459 -2.28 13.97 28.53
C MET A 459 -2.26 15.05 27.45
N THR A 460 -3.06 14.94 26.40
CA THR A 460 -3.10 15.96 25.32
C THR A 460 -4.13 17.06 25.56
N ASP A 461 -5.18 16.79 26.35
CA ASP A 461 -6.23 17.78 26.67
C ASP A 461 -5.94 18.56 27.98
N GLY A 462 -4.87 18.23 28.70
CA GLY A 462 -4.47 18.88 29.96
C GLY A 462 -3.55 20.10 29.82
N GLY A 463 -3.10 20.44 28.60
CA GLY A 463 -2.08 21.47 28.34
C GLY A 463 -2.61 22.87 27.99
N ALA A 464 -3.92 23.09 28.04
CA ALA A 464 -4.55 24.38 27.78
C ALA A 464 -5.42 24.80 28.98
N LYS A 465 -4.79 25.17 30.08
CA LYS A 465 -5.40 26.00 31.11
C LYS A 465 -4.50 27.20 31.38
N GLU A 466 -4.90 28.31 30.76
CA GLU A 466 -4.93 29.66 31.31
C GLU A 466 -3.92 29.94 32.44
N GLU A 467 -2.77 30.52 32.09
CA GLU A 467 -2.10 31.47 32.96
C GLU A 467 -2.68 32.86 32.68
N ASP A 468 -3.73 33.21 33.43
CA ASP A 468 -4.22 34.58 33.60
C ASP A 468 -4.38 34.87 35.11
N GLY A 469 -3.56 35.78 35.65
CA GLY A 469 -3.67 36.42 36.98
C GLY A 469 -3.20 35.55 38.16
N GLU A 470 -2.37 36.00 39.11
CA GLU A 470 -2.03 37.31 39.70
C GLU A 470 -0.55 37.37 40.11
#